data_AF-A0A250JQA5-F1
#
_entry.id   AF-A0A250JQA5-F1
#
_cell.length_a   1.000
_cell.length_b   1.000
_cell.length_c   1.000
_cell.angle_alpha   90.00
_cell.angle_beta   90.00
_cell.angle_gamma   90.00
#
_symmetry.space_group_name_H-M   'P 1'
#
loop_
_entity.id
_entity.type
_entity.pdbx_description
1 polymer ?
#
loop_
_entity_poly.entity_id
_entity_poly.type
_entity_poly.pdbx_seq_one_letter_code
_entity_poly.pdbx_strand_id
1 'polypeptide(L)'
;MATLNITYDGMSADVPVELDGPVPDADIRRIATELVRSGGVPGLHLSQLRDDAFAHFVVDRLRGARGEERIYLRPKVPFGAR
;
A
#
# COMPACT_ATOMS: atom_id res chain seq x y z
N MET A 1 9.19 11.79 4.82
CA MET A 1 7.82 11.25 5.04
C MET A 1 7.21 10.95 3.70
N ALA A 2 6.74 9.72 3.50
CA ALA A 2 6.05 9.30 2.29
C ALA A 2 4.56 9.09 2.58
N THR A 3 3.71 9.18 1.56
CA THR A 3 2.31 8.76 1.66
C THR A 3 2.16 7.40 1.00
N LEU A 4 1.70 6.40 1.76
CA LEU A 4 1.30 5.10 1.26
C LEU A 4 -0.22 5.09 1.08
N ASN A 5 -0.69 5.08 -0.16
CA ASN A 5 -2.08 4.83 -0.50
C ASN A 5 -2.32 3.32 -0.57
N ILE A 6 -3.27 2.82 0.22
CA ILE A 6 -3.65 1.40 0.23
C ILE A 6 -5.06 1.29 -0.33
N THR A 7 -5.20 0.53 -1.42
CA THR A 7 -6.50 0.24 -2.03
C THR A 7 -6.82 -1.23 -1.85
N TYR A 8 -7.85 -1.58 -1.08
CA TYR A 8 -8.26 -2.97 -0.79
C TYR A 8 -9.79 -3.06 -0.67
N ASP A 9 -10.40 -4.10 -1.24
CA ASP A 9 -11.85 -4.34 -1.19
C ASP A 9 -12.73 -3.12 -1.55
N GLY A 10 -12.33 -2.39 -2.60
CA GLY A 10 -13.03 -1.19 -3.06
C GLY A 10 -12.79 0.07 -2.22
N MET A 11 -12.09 -0.04 -1.08
CA MET A 11 -11.70 1.09 -0.23
C MET A 11 -10.29 1.57 -0.59
N SER A 12 -10.06 2.89 -0.53
CA SER A 12 -8.73 3.50 -0.75
C SER A 12 -8.48 4.56 0.31
N ALA A 13 -7.31 4.51 0.96
CA ALA A 13 -6.94 5.44 2.01
C ALA A 13 -5.44 5.79 1.97
N ASP A 14 -5.13 7.04 2.31
CA ASP A 14 -3.77 7.53 2.44
C ASP A 14 -3.28 7.36 3.87
N VAL A 15 -2.07 6.80 4.03
CA VAL A 15 -1.40 6.62 5.32
C VAL A 15 -0.02 7.29 5.26
N PRO A 16 0.29 8.24 6.15
CA PRO A 16 1.65 8.76 6.27
C PRO A 16 2.56 7.67 6.83
N VAL A 17 3.70 7.44 6.18
CA VAL A 17 4.72 6.48 6.61
C VAL A 17 6.10 7.13 6.65
N GLU A 18 6.87 6.76 7.66
CA GLU A 18 8.28 7.10 7.78
C GLU A 18 9.10 5.94 7.23
N LEU A 19 9.92 6.20 6.22
CA LEU A 19 10.76 5.21 5.55
C LEU A 19 12.20 5.73 5.56
N ASP A 20 13.12 4.94 6.09
CA ASP A 20 14.55 5.27 6.20
C ASP A 20 15.31 4.98 4.89
N GLY A 21 14.76 5.43 3.76
CA GLY A 21 15.32 5.24 2.43
C GLY A 21 14.48 4.31 1.53
N PRO A 22 15.06 3.82 0.41
CA PRO A 22 14.36 2.95 -0.53
C PRO A 22 13.96 1.61 0.12
N VAL A 23 12.66 1.38 0.25
CA VAL A 23 12.10 0.13 0.80
C VAL A 23 11.66 -0.79 -0.33
N PRO A 24 12.03 -2.09 -0.34
CA PRO A 24 11.57 -3.06 -1.35
C PRO A 24 10.05 -3.22 -1.39
N ASP A 25 9.48 -3.58 -2.55
CA ASP A 25 8.03 -3.78 -2.70
C ASP A 25 7.47 -4.86 -1.76
N ALA A 26 8.25 -5.91 -1.49
CA ALA A 26 7.88 -6.95 -0.54
C ALA A 26 7.65 -6.38 0.87
N ASP A 27 8.51 -5.46 1.29
CA ASP A 27 8.37 -4.80 2.58
C ASP A 27 7.21 -3.80 2.60
N ILE A 28 6.95 -3.07 1.51
CA ILE A 28 5.76 -2.21 1.41
C ILE A 28 4.47 -3.04 1.60
N ARG A 29 4.38 -4.21 0.97
CA ARG A 29 3.24 -5.13 1.14
C ARG A 29 3.11 -5.64 2.57
N ARG A 30 4.23 -5.96 3.22
CA ARG A 30 4.25 -6.38 4.63
C ARG A 30 3.80 -5.25 5.55
N ILE A 31 4.35 -4.04 5.37
CA ILE A 31 3.96 -2.84 6.13
C ILE A 31 2.46 -2.58 5.99
N ALA A 32 1.91 -2.67 4.77
CA ALA A 32 0.48 -2.50 4.55
C ALA A 32 -0.37 -3.57 5.25
N THR A 33 0.09 -4.82 5.28
CA THR A 33 -0.58 -5.91 6.01
C THR A 33 -0.72 -5.55 7.49
N GLU A 34 0.37 -5.09 8.09
CA GLU A 34 0.38 -4.70 9.51
C GLU A 34 -0.42 -3.42 9.78
N LEU A 35 -0.38 -2.43 8.88
CA LEU A 35 -1.20 -1.23 8.99
C LEU A 35 -2.70 -1.57 8.99
N VAL A 36 -3.15 -2.47 8.10
CA VAL A 36 -4.56 -2.87 8.05
C VAL A 36 -4.95 -3.70 9.28
N ARG A 37 -4.08 -4.60 9.74
CA ARG A 37 -4.34 -5.43 10.93
C ARG A 37 -4.42 -4.62 12.22
N SER A 38 -3.58 -3.60 12.34
CA SER A 38 -3.52 -2.72 13.52
C SER A 38 -4.57 -1.61 13.50
N GLY A 39 -5.29 -1.42 12.39
CA GLY A 39 -6.24 -0.33 12.22
C GLY A 39 -5.60 1.02 11.92
N GLY A 40 -4.33 1.04 11.49
CA GLY A 40 -3.61 2.24 11.07
C GLY A 40 -4.05 2.79 9.70
N VAL A 41 -4.94 2.10 8.99
CA VAL A 41 -5.53 2.55 7.73
C VAL A 41 -6.93 3.14 8.00
N PRO A 42 -7.16 4.43 7.75
CA PRO A 42 -8.48 5.04 7.94
C PRO A 42 -9.57 4.31 7.16
N GLY A 43 -10.63 3.88 7.85
CA GLY A 43 -11.76 3.18 7.24
C GLY A 43 -11.50 1.73 6.82
N LEU A 44 -10.31 1.17 7.11
CA LEU A 44 -9.96 -0.21 6.78
C LEU A 44 -9.23 -0.88 7.96
N HIS A 45 -9.94 -1.72 8.70
CA HIS A 45 -9.39 -2.50 9.80
C HIS A 45 -9.83 -3.95 9.70
N LEU A 46 -8.89 -4.84 9.38
CA LEU A 46 -9.12 -6.28 9.22
C LEU A 46 -8.07 -7.04 10.06
N SER A 47 -8.40 -7.31 11.32
CA SER A 47 -7.48 -7.94 12.28
C SER A 47 -7.00 -9.33 11.86
N GLN A 48 -7.78 -10.04 11.05
CA GLN A 48 -7.46 -11.37 10.51
C GLN A 48 -7.07 -11.35 9.01
N LEU A 49 -6.59 -10.22 8.49
CA LEU A 49 -6.05 -10.15 7.13
C LEU A 49 -4.94 -11.20 6.98
N ARG A 50 -4.88 -11.92 5.87
CA ARG A 50 -3.83 -12.92 5.60
C ARG A 50 -2.48 -12.27 5.28
N ASP A 51 -1.37 -12.95 5.59
CA ASP A 51 -0.01 -12.46 5.30
C ASP A 51 0.22 -12.23 3.79
N ASP A 52 -0.47 -12.99 2.95
CA ASP A 52 -0.37 -12.95 1.49
C ASP A 52 -1.43 -12.07 0.82
N ALA A 53 -2.22 -11.31 1.59
CA ALA A 53 -3.33 -10.51 1.07
C ALA A 53 -2.93 -9.53 -0.05
N PHE A 54 -1.69 -9.04 0.00
CA PHE A 54 -1.12 -8.10 -0.98
C PHE A 54 -0.11 -8.74 -1.93
N ALA A 55 0.03 -10.07 -1.96
CA ALA A 55 1.06 -10.76 -2.75
C ALA A 55 1.02 -10.42 -4.26
N HIS A 56 -0.18 -10.22 -4.80
CA HIS A 56 -0.41 -9.92 -6.22
C HIS A 56 -0.67 -8.43 -6.49
N PHE A 57 -0.50 -7.56 -5.50
CA PHE A 57 -0.75 -6.14 -5.65
C PHE A 57 0.46 -5.46 -6.28
N VAL A 58 0.18 -4.41 -7.05
CA VAL A 58 1.19 -3.56 -7.66
C VAL A 58 1.59 -2.50 -6.66
N VAL A 59 2.90 -2.21 -6.59
CA VAL A 59 3.48 -1.12 -5.82
C VAL A 59 3.98 -0.08 -6.83
N ASP A 60 3.23 1.00 -7.01
CA ASP A 60 3.64 2.12 -7.88
C ASP A 60 4.27 3.23 -7.02
N ARG A 61 5.36 3.83 -7.50
CA ARG A 61 6.09 4.89 -6.79
C ARG A 61 6.12 6.14 -7.65
N LEU A 62 5.50 7.21 -7.15
CA LEU A 62 5.49 8.53 -7.77
C LEU A 62 6.34 9.47 -6.93
N ARG A 63 7.22 10.22 -7.59
CA ARG A 63 8.03 11.26 -6.97
C ARG A 63 7.57 12.61 -7.48
N GLY A 64 7.17 13.49 -6.56
CA GLY A 64 6.82 14.87 -6.86
C GLY A 64 8.06 15.74 -7.10
N ALA A 65 7.86 16.88 -7.76
CA ALA A 65 8.93 17.84 -8.07
C ALA A 65 9.68 18.37 -6.83
N ARG A 66 9.06 18.30 -5.65
CA ARG A 66 9.62 18.76 -4.37
C ARG A 66 10.17 17.63 -3.48
N GLY A 67 10.35 16.44 -4.04
CA GLY A 67 10.84 15.27 -3.28
C GLY A 67 9.76 14.55 -2.46
N GLU A 68 8.48 14.92 -2.63
CA GLU A 68 7.34 14.19 -2.07
C GLU A 68 7.31 12.77 -2.67
N GLU A 69 7.22 11.73 -1.84
CA GLU A 69 7.11 10.35 -2.29
C GLU A 69 5.70 9.82 -2.00
N ARG A 70 5.00 9.41 -3.07
CA ARG A 70 3.71 8.73 -3.00
C ARG A 70 3.86 7.31 -3.50
N ILE A 71 3.46 6.36 -2.67
CA ILE A 71 3.49 4.94 -2.96
C ILE A 71 2.03 4.47 -3.03
N TYR A 72 1.67 3.78 -4.10
CA TYR A 72 0.34 3.20 -4.27
C TYR A 72 0.43 1.69 -4.21
N LEU A 73 -0.27 1.09 -3.25
CA LEU A 73 -0.50 -0.34 -3.16
C LEU A 73 -1.92 -0.64 -3.62
N ARG A 74 -2.05 -1.22 -4.81
CA ARG A 74 -3.35 -1.45 -5.46
C ARG A 74 -3.45 -2.82 -6.12
N PRO A 75 -4.67 -3.36 -6.29
CA PRO A 75 -4.86 -4.58 -7.06
C PRO A 75 -4.28 -4.44 -8.46
N LYS A 76 -3.68 -5.52 -8.96
CA LYS A 76 -3.27 -5.58 -10.36
C LYS A 76 -4.52 -5.58 -11.23
N VAL A 77 -4.67 -4.55 -12.07
CA VAL A 77 -5.71 -4.56 -13.11
C VAL A 77 -5.25 -5.53 -14.21
N PRO A 78 -6.05 -6.53 -14.60
CA PRO A 78 -5.71 -7.38 -15.73
C PRO A 78 -5.70 -6.51 -17.00
N PHE A 79 -4.52 -6.27 -17.56
CA PHE A 79 -4.42 -5.71 -18.89
C PHE A 79 -4.82 -6.81 -19.89
N GLY A 80 -5.92 -6.60 -20.62
CA GLY A 80 -6.26 -7.40 -21.80
C GLY A 80 -6.94 -8.75 -21.53
N ALA A 81 -7.69 -8.91 -20.44
CA ALA A 81 -8.60 -10.06 -20.31
C ALA A 81 -9.73 -9.93 -21.36
N ARG A 82 -9.53 -10.53 -22.54
CA ARG A 82 -10.59 -10.90 -23.48
C ARG A 82 -10.69 -12.40 -23.51
#